data_AF-A0A4P5V3A6-F1
#
_entry.id   AF-A0A4P5V3A6-F1
#
_cell.length_a   1.000
_cell.length_b   1.000
_cell.length_c   1.000
_cell.angle_alpha   90.00
_cell.angle_beta   90.00
_cell.angle_gamma   90.00
#
_symmetry.space_group_name_H-M   'P 1'
#
loop_
_entity.id
_entity.type
_entity.pdbx_description
1 polymer ?
#
loop_
_entity_poly.entity_id
_entity_poly.type
_entity_poly.pdbx_seq_one_letter_code
_entity_poly.pdbx_strand_id
1 'polypeptide(L)' 'MIDYKDASRLRRFLSDRAKIEPRRKTGVCAKHQRRLSTALKRARFLALLPYTGVHLRNSERSA' A
#
# COMPACT_ATOMS: atom_id res chain seq x y z
N MET A 1 10.44 -12.13 -2.50
CA MET A 1 9.01 -12.39 -2.82
C MET A 1 8.17 -11.28 -2.20
N ILE A 2 7.11 -10.78 -2.85
CA ILE A 2 6.24 -9.72 -2.30
C ILE A 2 4.94 -10.40 -1.85
N ASP A 3 4.71 -10.49 -0.55
CA ASP A 3 3.47 -11.04 0.03
C ASP A 3 2.48 -9.89 0.30
N TYR A 4 1.19 -10.14 0.09
CA TYR A 4 0.11 -9.22 0.42
C TYR A 4 -0.23 -9.22 1.92
N LYS A 5 0.19 -10.24 2.66
CA LYS A 5 -0.06 -10.38 4.12
C LYS A 5 0.79 -9.43 4.97
N ASP A 6 1.97 -9.03 4.47
CA ASP A 6 2.89 -8.12 5.16
C ASP A 6 2.47 -6.65 5.02
N ALA A 7 1.37 -6.27 5.69
CA ALA A 7 0.82 -4.92 5.65
C ALA A 7 1.86 -3.84 6.04
N SER A 8 2.67 -4.09 7.07
CA SER A 8 3.72 -3.17 7.54
C SER A 8 4.77 -2.89 6.47
N ARG A 9 5.16 -3.92 5.69
CA ARG A 9 6.11 -3.74 4.60
C ARG A 9 5.48 -3.02 3.43
N LEU A 10 4.20 -3.27 3.15
CA LEU A 10 3.48 -2.68 2.04
C LEU A 10 3.11 -1.21 2.26
N ARG A 11 2.89 -0.79 3.51
CA ARG A 11 2.51 0.58 3.88
C ARG A 11 3.52 1.63 3.42
N ARG A 12 4.82 1.28 3.35
CA ARG A 12 5.88 2.17 2.83
C ARG A 12 5.75 2.52 1.34
N PHE A 13 4.95 1.75 0.60
CA PHE A 13 4.70 1.96 -0.84
C PHE A 13 3.36 2.66 -1.09
N LEU A 14 2.72 3.16 -0.03
CA LEU A 14 1.58 4.03 -0.09
C LEU A 14 1.99 5.46 0.21
N SER A 15 1.30 6.41 -0.42
CA SER A 15 1.40 7.82 -0.08
C SER A 15 0.59 8.14 1.17
N ASP A 16 0.76 9.33 1.73
CA ASP A 16 -0.04 9.86 2.85
C ASP A 16 -1.54 9.89 2.54
N ARG A 17 -1.90 9.90 1.25
CA ARG A 17 -3.30 9.83 0.78
C ARG A 17 -3.78 8.40 0.53
N ALA A 18 -3.04 7.40 1.02
CA ALA A 18 -3.23 5.98 0.78
C ALA A 18 -3.22 5.58 -0.70
N LYS A 19 -2.60 6.37 -1.60
CA LYS A 19 -2.45 6.01 -3.03
C LYS A 19 -1.20 5.15 -3.22
N ILE A 20 -1.17 4.29 -4.24
CA ILE A 20 0.04 3.50 -4.55
C ILE A 20 1.12 4.45 -5.10
N GLU A 21 2.31 4.42 -4.52
CA GLU A 21 3.41 5.26 -4.98
C GLU A 21 3.92 4.83 -6.37
N PRO A 22 4.23 5.79 -7.27
CA PRO A 22 4.70 5.49 -8.59
C PRO A 22 6.12 4.94 -8.57
N ARG A 23 6.49 4.20 -9.63
CA ARG A 23 7.79 3.54 -9.77
C ARG A 23 8.99 4.47 -9.50
N ARG A 24 8.90 5.73 -9.92
CA ARG A 24 9.95 6.75 -9.74
C ARG A 24 10.27 7.05 -8.28
N LYS A 25 9.30 6.88 -7.37
CA LYS A 25 9.49 7.05 -5.92
C LYS A 25 9.86 5.74 -5.22
N THR A 26 9.32 4.62 -5.69
CA THR A 26 9.58 3.31 -5.08
C THR A 26 10.93 2.70 -5.48
N GLY A 27 11.54 3.16 -6.58
CA GLY A 27 12.85 2.70 -7.05
C GLY A 27 12.89 1.28 -7.61
N VAL A 28 11.74 0.60 -7.71
CA VAL A 28 11.67 -0.79 -8.18
C VAL A 28 11.58 -0.89 -9.71
N CYS A 29 12.01 -2.00 -10.30
CA CYS A 29 11.85 -2.21 -11.74
C CYS A 29 10.37 -2.41 -12.14
N ALA A 30 10.06 -2.29 -13.44
CA ALA A 30 8.68 -2.39 -13.93
C ALA A 30 8.00 -3.73 -13.57
N LYS A 31 8.74 -4.85 -13.63
CA LYS A 31 8.25 -6.18 -13.25
C LYS A 31 7.86 -6.22 -11.76
N HIS A 32 8.71 -5.66 -10.90
CA HIS A 32 8.45 -5.61 -9.47
C HIS A 32 7.31 -4.64 -9.11
N GLN A 33 7.18 -3.50 -9.80
CA GLN A 33 6.05 -2.58 -9.59
C GLN A 33 4.71 -3.24 -9.91
N ARG A 34 4.62 -4.06 -10.98
CA ARG A 34 3.39 -4.81 -11.32
C ARG A 34 3.03 -5.79 -10.20
N ARG A 35 4.02 -6.58 -9.72
CA ARG A 35 3.82 -7.52 -8.60
C ARG A 35 3.40 -6.81 -7.31
N LEU A 36 4.05 -5.68 -7.00
CA LEU A 36 3.74 -4.83 -5.85
C LEU A 36 2.31 -4.28 -5.92
N SER A 37 1.89 -3.76 -7.08
CA SER A 37 0.53 -3.25 -7.30
C SER A 37 -0.52 -4.34 -7.07
N THR A 38 -0.29 -5.56 -7.58
CA THR A 38 -1.19 -6.69 -7.33
C THR A 38 -1.27 -7.06 -5.85
N ALA A 39 -0.12 -7.11 -5.15
CA ALA A 39 -0.09 -7.39 -3.72
C ALA A 39 -0.83 -6.32 -2.90
N LEU A 40 -0.60 -5.04 -3.20
CA LEU A 40 -1.30 -3.91 -2.55
C LEU A 40 -2.80 -3.96 -2.77
N LYS A 41 -3.26 -4.29 -3.98
CA LYS A 41 -4.70 -4.44 -4.27
C LYS A 41 -5.33 -5.60 -3.48
N ARG A 42 -4.64 -6.73 -3.37
CA ARG A 42 -5.09 -7.87 -2.55
C ARG A 42 -5.16 -7.52 -1.07
N ALA A 43 -4.12 -6.87 -0.54
CA ALA A 43 -4.08 -6.43 0.85
C ALA A 43 -5.22 -5.45 1.18
N ARG A 44 -5.56 -4.54 0.25
CA ARG A 44 -6.71 -3.64 0.40
C ARG A 44 -8.05 -4.38 0.40
N PHE A 45 -8.22 -5.38 -0.46
CA PHE A 45 -9.45 -6.18 -0.50
C PHE A 45 -9.69 -6.93 0.82
N LEU A 46 -8.61 -7.36 1.48
CA LEU A 46 -8.63 -8.01 2.80
C LEU A 46 -8.66 -7.02 3.98
N ALA A 47 -8.91 -5.73 3.73
CA ALA A 47 -8.90 -4.66 4.73
C ALA A 47 -7.58 -4.47 5.51
N LEU A 48 -6.47 -5.04 5.05
CA LEU A 48 -5.15 -4.86 5.68
C LEU A 48 -4.54 -3.48 5.39
N LEU A 49 -4.97 -2.83 4.31
CA LEU A 49 -4.53 -1.50 3.90
C LEU A 49 -5.71 -0.62 3.49
N PRO A 50 -5.66 0.69 3.76
CA PRO A 50 -6.73 1.60 3.37
C PRO A 50 -6.75 1.89 1.86
N TYR A 51 -7.96 2.16 1.36
CA TYR A 51 -8.20 2.64 -0.01
C TYR A 51 -8.03 4.17 -0.12
N THR A 52 -8.33 4.90 0.95
CA THR A 52 -8.37 6.37 0.96
C THR A 52 -7.61 6.93 2.16
N GLY A 53 -7.02 8.12 2.00
CA GLY A 53 -6.35 8.82 3.11
C GLY A 53 -7.32 9.25 4.23
N VAL A 54 -8.63 9.27 3.97
CA VAL A 54 -9.65 9.51 5.01
C VAL A 54 -9.62 8.38 6.03
N HIS A 55 -9.56 7.12 5.56
CA HIS A 55 -9.50 5.96 6.46
C HIS A 55 -8.19 5.93 7.27
N LEU A 56 -7.11 6.51 6.74
CA LEU A 56 -5.85 6.65 7.47
C LEU A 56 -5.99 7.63 8.64
N ARG A 57 -6.53 8.82 8.41
CA ARG A 57 -6.76 9.84 9.45
C ARG A 57 -7.74 9.40 10.52
N ASN A 58 -8.77 8.64 10.13
CA ASN A 58 -9.75 8.14 11.10
C ASN A 58 -9.11 7.12 12.05
N SER A 59 -8.17 6.30 11.57
CA SER A 59 -7.44 5.37 12.44
C SER A 59 -6.52 6.07 13.45
N GLU A 60 -5.99 7.25 13.13
CA GLU A 60 -5.14 8.05 14.02
C GLU A 60 -5.92 8.84 15.07
N ARG A 61 -7.23 9.03 14.85
CA ARG A 61 -8.12 9.79 15.76
C ARG A 61 -8.83 8.90 16.77
N SER A 62 -8.78 7.58 16.59
CA SER A 62 -9.38 6.57 17.47
C SER A 62 -8.38 5.91 18.42
N ALA A 63 -7.12 6.36 18.41
CA ALA A 63 -6.05 5.98 19.33
C ALA A 63 -5.65 7.20 20.17
#